data_AF-X1B5C8-F1
#
_entry.id   AF-X1B5C8-F1
#
_cell.length_a   1.000
_cell.length_b   1.000
_cell.length_c   1.000
_cell.angle_alpha   90.00
_cell.angle_beta   90.00
_cell.angle_gamma   90.00
#
_symmetry.space_group_name_H-M   'P 1'
#
loop_
_entity.id
_entity.type
_entity.pdbx_description
1 polymer ?
#
loop_
_entity_poly.entity_id
_entity_poly.type
_entity_poly.pdbx_seq_one_letter_code
_entity_poly.pdbx_strand_id
1 'polypeptide(L)'
;MVGFWEMKYPEDFINKIIRGDCLDIMKEIPDKCVDLILVDPPYNVKIDYGEYKDKLKPKEYLKFISEITKEFKRISNNTSFCEL
;
A
#
# COMPACT_ATOMS: atom_id res chain seq x y z
N MET A 1 -12.48 0.89 17.24
CA MET A 1 -12.42 2.36 17.09
C MET A 1 -11.60 2.66 15.85
N VAL A 2 -12.25 2.99 14.74
CA VAL A 2 -11.58 3.59 13.58
C VAL A 2 -11.59 5.08 13.83
N GLY A 3 -10.45 5.65 14.19
CA GLY A 3 -10.32 7.10 14.33
C GLY A 3 -10.18 7.69 12.94
N PHE A 4 -11.13 8.54 12.56
CA PHE A 4 -11.02 9.42 11.39
C PHE A 4 -10.02 10.53 11.74
N TRP A 5 -8.74 10.25 11.60
CA TRP A 5 -7.70 11.28 11.64
C TRP A 5 -7.33 11.55 10.19
N GLU A 6 -7.69 12.74 9.70
CA GLU A 6 -7.26 13.23 8.40
C GLU A 6 -5.75 13.50 8.50
N MET A 7 -4.93 12.80 7.70
CA MET A 7 -3.47 12.93 7.79
C MET A 7 -3.01 14.18 7.04
N LYS A 8 -2.00 14.87 7.57
CA LYS A 8 -1.41 16.06 6.95
C LYS A 8 -0.13 15.70 6.21
N TYR A 9 -0.16 15.92 4.90
CA TYR A 9 1.03 15.78 4.06
C TYR A 9 1.78 17.12 3.96
N PRO A 10 3.13 17.13 4.10
CA PRO A 10 4.02 15.97 4.27
C PRO A 10 4.33 15.58 5.73
N GLU A 11 3.88 16.34 6.71
CA GLU A 11 4.38 16.28 8.10
C GLU A 11 4.17 14.92 8.77
N ASP A 12 3.05 14.27 8.48
CA ASP A 12 2.69 12.98 9.07
C ASP A 12 3.33 11.78 8.34
N PHE A 13 4.00 12.00 7.20
CA PHE A 13 4.53 10.94 6.33
C PHE A 13 6.07 10.90 6.25
N ILE A 14 6.73 12.05 6.20
CA ILE A 14 8.18 12.10 5.96
C ILE A 14 8.96 11.58 7.18
N ASN A 15 9.84 10.62 6.94
CA ASN A 15 10.68 9.97 7.95
C ASN A 15 9.86 9.32 9.09
N LYS A 16 8.65 8.83 8.79
CA LYS A 16 7.77 8.13 9.74
C LYS A 16 7.55 6.69 9.33
N ILE A 17 7.35 5.84 10.33
CA ILE A 17 6.77 4.50 10.15
C ILE A 17 5.30 4.61 10.53
N ILE A 18 4.42 4.40 9.56
CA ILE A 18 2.98 4.47 9.76
C ILE A 18 2.44 3.04 9.85
N ARG A 19 1.75 2.72 10.95
CA ARG A 19 1.11 1.41 11.14
C ARG A 19 -0.36 1.52 10.77
N GLY A 20 -0.80 0.74 9.79
CA GLY A 20 -2.20 0.61 9.40
C GLY A 20 -2.36 -0.17 8.11
N ASP A 21 -3.58 -0.20 7.58
CA ASP A 21 -3.85 -0.73 6.25
C ASP A 21 -3.26 0.22 5.20
N CYS A 22 -2.37 -0.29 4.34
CA CYS A 22 -1.68 0.54 3.37
C CYS A 22 -2.61 1.14 2.32
N LEU A 23 -3.71 0.46 1.95
CA LEU A 23 -4.69 1.00 1.00
C LEU A 23 -5.42 2.20 1.58
N ASP A 24 -5.70 2.19 2.88
CA ASP A 24 -6.35 3.32 3.53
C ASP A 24 -5.38 4.48 3.74
N ILE A 25 -4.15 4.20 4.17
CA ILE A 25 -3.12 5.25 4.35
C ILE A 25 -2.75 5.92 3.02
N MET A 26 -2.62 5.16 1.93
CA MET A 26 -2.25 5.72 0.64
C MET A 26 -3.27 6.75 0.13
N LYS A 27 -4.56 6.63 0.46
CA LYS A 27 -5.60 7.59 0.05
C LYS A 27 -5.38 8.99 0.60
N GLU A 28 -4.64 9.10 1.70
CA GLU A 28 -4.29 10.37 2.35
C GLU A 28 -3.03 11.02 1.73
N ILE A 29 -2.35 10.31 0.82
CA ILE A 29 -1.16 10.81 0.11
C ILE A 29 -1.59 11.53 -1.17
N PRO A 30 -1.10 12.75 -1.47
CA PRO A 30 -1.43 13.46 -2.70
C PRO A 30 -1.03 12.71 -3.98
N ASP A 31 -1.72 13.03 -5.07
CA ASP A 31 -1.35 12.56 -6.40
C ASP A 31 0.07 12.99 -6.77
N LYS A 32 0.82 12.12 -7.46
CA LYS A 32 2.12 12.44 -8.06
C LYS A 32 3.06 13.17 -7.10
N CYS A 33 3.31 12.60 -5.93
CA CYS A 33 4.23 13.15 -4.94
C CYS A 33 5.33 12.19 -4.51
N VAL A 34 5.29 10.94 -4.98
CA VAL A 34 6.27 9.90 -4.68
C VAL A 34 7.10 9.58 -5.93
N ASP A 35 8.42 9.63 -5.80
CA ASP A 35 9.33 9.34 -6.93
C ASP A 35 9.69 7.85 -7.05
N LEU A 36 9.67 7.10 -5.94
CA LEU A 36 9.98 5.67 -5.90
C LEU A 36 9.05 4.95 -4.93
N ILE A 37 8.48 3.83 -5.37
CA ILE A 37 7.74 2.90 -4.53
C ILE A 37 8.51 1.58 -4.47
N LEU A 38 8.89 1.19 -3.25
CA LEU A 38 9.49 -0.09 -2.93
C LEU A 38 8.44 -0.94 -2.22
N VAL A 39 8.13 -2.12 -2.75
CA VAL A 39 7.07 -2.96 -2.20
C VAL A 39 7.37 -4.44 -2.40
N ASP A 40 7.05 -5.24 -1.39
CA ASP A 40 7.04 -6.70 -1.40
C ASP A 40 5.64 -7.16 -0.94
N PRO A 41 4.64 -7.20 -1.85
CA PRO A 41 3.28 -7.56 -1.51
C PRO A 41 3.15 -9.08 -1.31
N PRO A 42 2.18 -9.57 -0.54
CA PRO A 42 1.94 -11.00 -0.41
C PRO A 42 1.65 -11.63 -1.78
N TYR A 43 2.37 -12.68 -2.17
CA TYR A 43 2.28 -13.28 -3.51
C TYR A 43 1.18 -14.34 -3.67
N ASN A 44 0.42 -14.64 -2.60
CA ASN A 44 -0.60 -15.69 -2.57
C ASN A 44 -0.04 -17.10 -2.89
N VAL A 45 1.19 -17.36 -2.44
CA VAL A 45 1.93 -18.62 -2.66
C VAL A 45 2.02 -19.48 -1.40
N LYS A 46 1.23 -19.15 -0.36
CA LYS A 46 1.13 -19.85 0.93
C LYS A 46 2.38 -19.74 1.79
N ILE A 47 3.08 -18.59 1.70
CA ILE A 47 4.12 -18.27 2.68
C ILE A 47 3.47 -18.08 4.06
N ASP A 48 4.14 -18.55 5.10
CA ASP A 48 3.71 -18.38 6.48
C ASP A 48 4.16 -17.00 6.99
N TYR A 49 3.21 -16.06 7.05
CA TYR A 49 3.41 -14.72 7.62
C TYR A 49 2.86 -14.63 9.07
N GLY A 50 2.63 -15.78 9.73
CA GLY A 50 2.05 -15.85 11.06
C GLY A 50 0.55 -15.55 11.07
N GLU A 51 0.17 -14.29 11.33
CA GLU A 51 -1.24 -13.91 11.41
C GLU A 51 -1.89 -13.75 10.02
N TYR A 52 -1.12 -13.33 9.02
CA TYR A 52 -1.62 -13.14 7.66
C TYR A 52 -1.66 -14.47 6.89
N LYS A 53 -2.84 -14.82 6.39
CA LYS A 53 -3.06 -16.02 5.59
C LYS A 53 -2.83 -15.71 4.12
N ASP A 54 -1.67 -16.08 3.60
CA ASP A 54 -1.30 -15.95 2.18
C ASP A 54 -1.97 -17.02 1.29
N LYS A 55 -3.29 -17.10 1.40
CA LYS A 55 -4.15 -18.08 0.71
C LYS A 55 -5.51 -17.47 0.41
N LEU A 56 -5.49 -16.24 -0.11
CA LEU A 56 -6.68 -15.56 -0.61
C LEU A 56 -7.25 -16.33 -1.80
N LYS A 57 -8.58 -16.27 -1.99
CA LYS A 57 -9.17 -16.79 -3.23
C LYS A 57 -8.64 -15.95 -4.41
N PRO A 58 -8.47 -16.55 -5.61
CA PRO A 58 -7.89 -15.82 -6.75
C PRO A 58 -8.56 -14.46 -7.04
N LYS A 59 -9.89 -14.38 -6.95
CA LYS A 59 -10.62 -13.12 -7.16
C LYS A 59 -10.32 -12.06 -6.09
N GLU A 60 -10.13 -12.47 -4.84
CA GLU A 60 -9.81 -11.57 -3.73
C GLU A 60 -8.38 -11.06 -3.85
N TYR A 61 -7.45 -11.94 -4.21
CA TYR A 61 -6.06 -11.58 -4.49
C TYR A 61 -5.93 -10.59 -5.65
N LEU A 62 -6.58 -10.90 -6.78
CA LEU A 62 -6.58 -10.01 -7.94
C LEU A 62 -7.21 -8.65 -7.62
N LYS A 63 -8.28 -8.64 -6.80
CA LYS A 63 -8.86 -7.39 -6.33
C LYS A 63 -7.87 -6.60 -5.49
N PHE A 64 -7.21 -7.24 -4.52
CA PHE A 64 -6.21 -6.60 -3.67
C PHE A 64 -5.07 -5.98 -4.49
N ILE A 65 -4.42 -6.77 -5.36
CA ILE A 65 -3.34 -6.30 -6.23
C ILE A 65 -3.81 -5.16 -7.14
N SER A 66 -5.03 -5.27 -7.68
CA SER A 66 -5.59 -4.20 -8.53
C SER A 66 -5.80 -2.90 -7.77
N GLU A 67 -6.24 -2.94 -6.52
CA GLU A 67 -6.49 -1.73 -5.72
C GLU A 67 -5.16 -1.08 -5.32
N ILE A 68 -4.16 -1.85 -4.86
CA ILE A 68 -2.87 -1.27 -4.47
C ILE A 68 -2.16 -0.65 -5.67
N THR A 69 -2.23 -1.30 -6.84
CA THR A 69 -1.57 -0.83 -8.07
C THR A 69 -2.19 0.48 -8.57
N LYS A 70 -3.50 0.69 -8.37
CA LYS A 70 -4.16 1.96 -8.70
C LYS A 70 -3.62 3.09 -7.84
N GLU A 71 -3.50 2.87 -6.54
CA GLU A 71 -2.95 3.87 -5.62
C GLU A 71 -1.48 4.15 -5.89
N PHE A 72 -0.67 3.11 -6.13
CA PHE A 72 0.72 3.28 -6.53
C PHE A 72 0.87 4.16 -7.77
N LYS A 73 0.03 3.93 -8.79
CA LYS A 73 0.00 4.76 -9.99
C LYS A 73 -0.45 6.19 -9.73
N ARG A 74 -1.41 6.39 -8.82
CA ARG A 74 -1.93 7.72 -8.47
C ARG A 74 -0.89 8.58 -7.78
N ILE A 75 -0.19 8.03 -6.78
CA ILE A 75 0.77 8.77 -5.96
C ILE A 75 2.14 8.92 -6.64
N SER A 76 2.47 8.06 -7.61
CA SER A 76 3.79 8.09 -8.27
C SER A 76 3.90 9.19 -9.33
N ASN A 77 5.01 9.94 -9.30
CA ASN A 77 5.36 10.95 -10.30
C ASN A 77 5.76 10.34 -11.64
N ASN A 78 6.62 9.31 -11.59
CA ASN A 78 7.22 8.63 -12.73
C ASN A 78 7.19 7.14 -12.38
N THR A 79 6.42 6.34 -13.12
CA THR A 79 6.12 4.97 -12.68
C THR A 79 7.38 4.10 -12.74
N SER A 80 7.88 3.71 -11.57
CA SER A 80 8.93 2.70 -11.39
C SER A 80 8.65 1.97 -10.07
N PHE A 81 8.37 0.67 -10.16
CA PHE A 81 8.15 -0.21 -9.01
C PHE A 81 9.38 -1.10 -8.88
N CYS A 82 9.91 -1.19 -7.67
CA CYS A 82 10.98 -2.14 -7.36
C CYS A 82 10.38 -3.22 -6.43
N GLU A 83 10.33 -4.45 -6.92
CA GLU A 83 10.04 -5.65 -6.13
C GLU A 83 11.38 -6.16 -5.58
N LEU A 84 11.41 -6.60 -4.31
CA LEU A 84 12.57 -7.23 -3.68
C LEU A 84 12.31 -8.70 -3.38
#